data_AF-A0A8T4L0B9-F1
#
_entry.id   AF-A0A8T4L0B9-F1
#
_cell.length_a   1.000
_cell.length_b   1.000
_cell.length_c   1.000
_cell.angle_alpha   90.00
_cell.angle_beta   90.00
_cell.angle_gamma   90.00
#
_symmetry.space_group_name_H-M   'P 1'
#
loop_
_entity.id
_entity.type
_entity.pdbx_description
1 polymer ?
#
loop_
_entity_poly.entity_id
_entity_poly.type
_entity_poly.pdbx_seq_one_letter_code
_entity_poly.pdbx_strand_id
1 'polypeptide(L)'
;MFGPSIQVAVNVPVSPLQPRIATPLIGLSPFELEALLEQNLDSIEDFYDADPFYQDMHPADARANYYNNPEFVKRCRALKGRIPASVYLSEPQIFVREEPGNHYSAEYNSELNRRLDTLLSQYKRTGGKDRPPPGKIFTKRFRKEREWIVEQQLHIVQYLCEKQHRYLETNALIDLQYITQHDIGDNIDYSNSTVSRLMNNLTIQLPDGKIIFAEELTPDKNFLRTNALKYLQQDPQCYENGKWKVSDRKLRDILEQKFGFDISRRTVAYYRNMIS
;
A
#
# COMPACT_ATOMS: atom_id res chain seq x y z
N MET A 1 -21.89 17.25 -9.61
CA MET A 1 -22.48 16.28 -8.67
C MET A 1 -21.37 15.33 -8.30
N PHE A 2 -20.78 15.52 -7.12
CA PHE A 2 -19.73 14.64 -6.61
C PHE A 2 -20.37 13.32 -6.19
N GLY A 3 -19.79 12.19 -6.60
CA GLY A 3 -20.17 10.87 -6.08
C GLY A 3 -19.83 10.77 -4.59
N PRO A 4 -20.34 9.76 -3.87
CA PRO A 4 -20.06 9.61 -2.45
C PRO A 4 -18.55 9.39 -2.24
N SER A 5 -17.89 10.33 -1.54
CA SER A 5 -16.55 10.12 -0.99
C SER A 5 -16.60 8.97 0.00
N ILE A 6 -15.71 7.98 -0.15
CA ILE A 6 -15.53 6.91 0.83
C ILE A 6 -14.70 7.52 1.97
N GLN A 7 -15.38 8.01 2.99
CA GLN A 7 -14.79 8.42 4.26
C GLN A 7 -15.06 7.32 5.28
N VAL A 8 -14.01 6.83 5.94
CA VAL A 8 -14.16 5.87 7.03
C VAL A 8 -14.27 6.65 8.34
N ALA A 9 -15.41 6.54 9.02
CA ALA A 9 -15.63 7.08 10.36
C ALA A 9 -14.98 6.19 11.43
N VAL A 10 -14.44 6.82 12.48
CA VAL A 10 -13.52 6.31 13.53
C VAL A 10 -14.04 5.12 14.37
N ASN A 11 -15.22 4.56 14.10
CA ASN A 11 -15.81 3.53 14.98
C ASN A 11 -16.75 2.53 14.28
N VAL A 12 -16.48 2.17 13.03
CA VAL A 12 -17.21 1.04 12.42
C VAL A 12 -16.52 -0.26 12.82
N PRO A 13 -17.18 -1.17 13.56
CA PRO A 13 -16.60 -2.47 13.88
C PRO A 13 -16.29 -3.22 12.57
N VAL A 14 -15.03 -3.65 12.44
CA VAL A 14 -14.55 -4.47 11.33
C VAL A 14 -15.47 -5.69 11.20
N SER A 15 -16.11 -5.82 10.04
CA SER A 15 -17.08 -6.88 9.74
C SER A 15 -16.41 -8.26 9.89
N PRO A 16 -17.09 -9.28 10.47
CA PRO A 16 -16.44 -10.54 10.80
C PRO A 16 -15.94 -11.26 9.55
N LEU A 17 -14.65 -11.64 9.58
CA LEU A 17 -13.95 -12.59 8.71
C LEU A 17 -14.57 -12.76 7.31
N GLN A 18 -14.34 -11.78 6.44
CA GLN A 18 -14.54 -12.02 5.01
C GLN A 18 -13.52 -13.09 4.54
N PRO A 19 -13.95 -14.10 3.77
CA PRO A 19 -13.08 -15.18 3.32
C PRO A 19 -11.88 -14.59 2.57
N ARG A 20 -10.68 -15.13 2.84
CA ARG A 20 -9.40 -14.71 2.23
C ARG A 20 -9.58 -14.40 0.75
N ILE A 21 -9.69 -13.12 0.41
CA ILE A 21 -9.73 -12.68 -0.99
C ILE A 21 -8.27 -12.69 -1.48
N ALA A 22 -7.74 -13.89 -1.70
CA ALA A 22 -6.47 -14.07 -2.40
C ALA A 22 -6.73 -13.94 -3.90
N THR A 23 -7.14 -12.75 -4.33
CA THR A 23 -7.35 -12.47 -5.75
C THR A 23 -6.08 -11.89 -6.35
N PRO A 24 -5.87 -12.06 -7.67
CA PRO A 24 -4.71 -11.47 -8.34
C PRO A 24 -4.68 -9.93 -8.27
N LEU A 25 -5.79 -9.27 -7.89
CA LEU A 25 -5.92 -7.81 -7.86
C LEU A 25 -5.34 -7.14 -6.61
N ILE A 26 -5.36 -7.80 -5.45
CA ILE A 26 -4.99 -7.18 -4.16
C ILE A 26 -3.57 -6.61 -4.14
N GLY A 27 -2.67 -7.12 -4.98
CA GLY A 27 -1.29 -6.64 -5.07
C GLY A 27 -1.02 -5.78 -6.30
N LEU A 28 -2.04 -5.18 -6.90
CA LEU A 28 -1.92 -4.24 -8.00
C LEU A 28 -2.44 -2.87 -7.59
N SER A 29 -1.71 -1.83 -7.96
CA SER A 29 -2.16 -0.44 -7.79
C SER A 29 -3.26 -0.08 -8.80
N PRO A 30 -4.00 1.02 -8.58
CA PRO A 30 -4.98 1.52 -9.55
C PRO A 30 -4.37 1.76 -10.94
N PHE A 31 -3.13 2.26 -11.01
CA PHE A 31 -2.41 2.47 -12.27
C PHE A 31 -2.06 1.15 -12.98
N GLU A 32 -1.63 0.15 -12.22
CA GLU A 32 -1.39 -1.20 -12.76
C GLU A 32 -2.70 -1.84 -13.23
N LEU A 33 -3.81 -1.57 -12.55
CA LEU A 33 -5.13 -2.04 -12.94
C LEU A 33 -5.65 -1.34 -14.20
N GLU A 34 -5.42 -0.04 -14.37
CA GLU A 34 -5.72 0.67 -15.62
C GLU A 34 -4.96 0.02 -16.78
N ALA A 35 -3.64 -0.15 -16.63
CA ALA A 35 -2.81 -0.81 -17.63
C ALA A 35 -3.24 -2.26 -17.91
N LEU A 36 -3.76 -2.98 -16.90
CA LEU A 36 -4.32 -4.32 -17.07
C LEU A 36 -5.57 -4.30 -17.95
N LEU A 37 -6.50 -3.38 -17.68
CA LEU A 37 -7.75 -3.26 -18.43
C LEU A 37 -7.52 -2.79 -19.87
N GLU A 38 -6.52 -1.93 -20.10
CA GLU A 38 -6.13 -1.44 -21.43
C GLU A 38 -5.54 -2.54 -22.34
N GLN A 39 -5.05 -3.65 -21.79
CA GLN A 39 -4.51 -4.79 -22.56
C GLN A 39 -5.59 -5.66 -23.24
N ASN A 40 -6.79 -5.12 -23.48
CA ASN A 40 -7.91 -5.79 -24.12
C ASN A 40 -8.23 -7.16 -23.51
N LEU A 41 -8.60 -7.19 -22.22
CA LEU A 41 -8.92 -8.46 -21.54
C LEU A 41 -10.18 -9.13 -22.14
N ASP A 42 -10.93 -8.47 -23.01
CA ASP A 42 -12.13 -8.94 -23.72
C ASP A 42 -11.84 -10.12 -24.66
N SER A 43 -10.56 -10.39 -24.91
CA SER A 43 -9.99 -11.53 -25.64
C SER A 43 -9.63 -12.74 -24.77
N ILE A 44 -9.82 -12.67 -23.45
CA ILE A 44 -9.52 -13.79 -22.56
C ILE A 44 -10.64 -14.83 -22.73
N GLU A 45 -10.37 -15.86 -23.54
CA GLU A 45 -11.23 -17.02 -23.66
C GLU A 45 -11.52 -17.60 -22.28
N ASP A 46 -12.78 -17.87 -22.00
CA ASP A 46 -13.19 -18.55 -20.78
C ASP A 46 -12.66 -19.97 -20.83
N PHE A 47 -11.47 -20.18 -20.25
CA PHE A 47 -10.77 -21.46 -20.17
C PHE A 47 -11.69 -22.62 -19.72
N TYR A 48 -12.70 -22.32 -18.90
CA TYR A 48 -13.68 -23.28 -18.38
C TYR A 48 -14.99 -23.37 -19.17
N ASP A 49 -15.27 -22.47 -20.12
CA ASP A 49 -16.47 -22.59 -20.96
C ASP A 49 -16.31 -23.64 -22.07
N ALA A 50 -15.07 -24.04 -22.40
CA ALA A 50 -14.82 -25.10 -23.37
C ALA A 50 -14.89 -26.52 -22.75
N ASP A 51 -14.97 -26.63 -21.42
CA ASP A 51 -15.01 -27.90 -20.67
C ASP A 51 -16.46 -28.27 -20.29
N PRO A 52 -17.07 -29.30 -20.93
CA PRO A 52 -18.44 -29.74 -20.64
C PRO A 52 -18.63 -30.21 -19.19
N PHE A 53 -17.60 -30.78 -18.57
CA PHE A 53 -17.68 -31.28 -17.19
C PHE A 53 -17.73 -30.13 -16.18
N TYR A 54 -17.00 -29.04 -16.47
CA TYR A 54 -17.01 -27.83 -15.64
C TYR A 54 -18.32 -27.04 -15.77
N GLN A 55 -18.99 -27.15 -16.93
CA GLN A 55 -20.29 -26.50 -17.17
C GLN A 55 -21.41 -27.04 -16.29
N ASP A 56 -21.43 -28.35 -16.02
CA ASP A 56 -22.48 -29.00 -15.23
C ASP A 56 -22.34 -28.78 -13.72
N MET A 57 -21.12 -28.59 -13.23
CA MET A 57 -20.85 -28.43 -11.79
C MET A 57 -20.94 -26.99 -11.28
N HIS A 58 -20.94 -25.99 -12.16
CA HIS A 58 -20.83 -24.59 -11.78
C HIS A 58 -21.89 -23.70 -12.43
N PRO A 59 -22.58 -22.83 -11.64
CA PRO A 59 -23.54 -21.89 -12.19
C PRO A 59 -22.86 -20.86 -13.11
N ALA A 60 -23.63 -20.25 -14.00
CA ALA A 60 -23.10 -19.38 -15.07
C ALA A 60 -22.25 -18.20 -14.57
N ASP A 61 -22.50 -17.74 -13.34
CA ASP A 61 -21.75 -16.70 -12.64
C ASP A 61 -20.41 -17.18 -12.07
N ALA A 62 -20.28 -18.46 -11.73
CA ALA A 62 -19.01 -19.06 -11.30
C ALA A 62 -18.09 -19.42 -12.48
N ARG A 63 -18.65 -19.68 -13.67
CA ARG A 63 -17.90 -20.06 -14.89
C ARG A 63 -17.19 -18.88 -15.56
N ALA A 64 -17.71 -17.66 -15.43
CA ALA A 64 -17.13 -16.43 -15.99
C ALA A 64 -16.07 -15.77 -15.08
N ASN A 65 -15.41 -16.55 -14.21
CA ASN A 65 -14.46 -16.02 -13.24
C ASN A 65 -13.07 -15.83 -13.85
N TYR A 66 -12.80 -14.63 -14.37
CA TYR A 66 -11.50 -14.23 -14.93
C TYR A 66 -10.32 -14.48 -13.98
N TYR A 67 -10.52 -14.49 -12.66
CA TYR A 67 -9.42 -14.75 -11.71
C TYR A 67 -8.90 -16.19 -11.77
N ASN A 68 -9.68 -17.12 -12.32
CA ASN A 68 -9.25 -18.51 -12.51
C ASN A 68 -8.53 -18.70 -13.87
N ASN A 69 -8.52 -17.69 -14.74
CA ASN A 69 -7.83 -17.78 -16.02
C ASN A 69 -6.31 -17.60 -15.83
N PRO A 70 -5.47 -18.58 -16.23
CA PRO A 70 -4.03 -18.49 -16.03
C PRO A 70 -3.37 -17.32 -16.77
N GLU A 71 -3.86 -16.95 -17.95
CA GLU A 71 -3.36 -15.82 -18.73
C GLU A 71 -3.73 -14.49 -18.06
N PHE A 72 -4.93 -14.37 -17.48
CA PHE A 72 -5.30 -13.21 -16.64
C PHE A 72 -4.34 -13.03 -15.46
N VAL A 73 -4.08 -14.12 -14.72
CA VAL A 73 -3.15 -14.10 -13.57
C VAL A 73 -1.72 -13.76 -14.03
N LYS A 74 -1.28 -14.28 -15.17
CA LYS A 74 0.03 -13.97 -15.76
C LYS A 74 0.14 -12.50 -16.15
N ARG A 75 -0.89 -11.91 -16.77
CA ARG A 75 -0.95 -10.47 -17.09
C ARG A 75 -0.87 -9.61 -15.83
N CYS A 76 -1.63 -9.97 -14.78
CA CYS A 76 -1.54 -9.31 -13.47
C CYS A 76 -0.09 -9.33 -12.94
N ARG A 77 0.58 -10.49 -12.97
CA ARG A 77 1.98 -10.60 -12.51
C ARG A 77 2.95 -9.79 -13.37
N ALA A 78 2.73 -9.72 -14.68
CA ALA A 78 3.62 -9.03 -15.62
C ALA A 78 3.63 -7.50 -15.45
N LEU A 79 2.57 -6.95 -14.86
CA LEU A 79 2.38 -5.51 -14.63
C LEU A 79 3.06 -4.99 -13.36
N LYS A 80 3.38 -5.88 -12.42
CA LYS A 80 4.01 -5.49 -11.16
C LYS A 80 5.32 -4.75 -11.41
N GLY A 81 5.39 -3.52 -10.92
CA GLY A 81 6.59 -2.68 -11.04
C GLY A 81 6.85 -2.13 -12.45
N ARG A 82 5.85 -2.17 -13.35
CA ARG A 82 5.96 -1.57 -14.69
C ARG A 82 5.65 -0.08 -14.71
N ILE A 83 4.88 0.39 -13.74
CA ILE A 83 4.53 1.81 -13.61
C ILE A 83 5.70 2.56 -12.97
N PRO A 84 6.23 3.63 -13.60
CA PRO A 84 7.31 4.43 -13.03
C PRO A 84 6.91 5.08 -11.70
N ALA A 85 7.86 5.15 -10.75
CA ALA A 85 7.66 5.81 -9.46
C ALA A 85 7.16 7.26 -9.59
N SER A 86 7.59 7.98 -10.62
CA SER A 86 7.16 9.37 -10.88
C SER A 86 5.65 9.50 -11.14
N VAL A 87 5.00 8.48 -11.71
CA VAL A 87 3.54 8.48 -11.93
C VAL A 87 2.84 8.45 -10.58
N TYR A 88 3.22 7.50 -9.73
CA TYR A 88 2.69 7.35 -8.37
C TYR A 88 2.87 8.60 -7.51
N LEU A 89 4.02 9.27 -7.63
CA LEU A 89 4.35 10.49 -6.90
C LEU A 89 3.71 11.76 -7.48
N SER A 90 3.17 11.70 -8.71
CA SER A 90 2.45 12.82 -9.34
C SER A 90 0.95 12.81 -9.04
N GLU A 91 0.40 11.64 -8.73
CA GLU A 91 -1.03 11.45 -8.46
C GLU A 91 -1.20 10.48 -7.28
N PRO A 92 -1.37 10.99 -6.06
CA PRO A 92 -1.47 10.17 -4.86
C PRO A 92 -2.79 9.38 -4.87
N GLN A 93 -2.76 8.20 -4.23
CA GLN A 93 -3.95 7.35 -4.08
C GLN A 93 -4.79 7.76 -2.87
N ILE A 94 -4.16 8.24 -1.80
CA ILE A 94 -4.85 8.67 -0.58
C ILE A 94 -4.34 10.06 -0.19
N PHE A 95 -5.27 10.92 0.22
CA PHE A 95 -4.97 12.23 0.79
C PHE A 95 -5.14 12.16 2.30
N VAL A 96 -4.11 12.56 3.04
CA VAL A 96 -4.15 12.71 4.49
C VAL A 96 -4.42 14.17 4.83
N ARG A 97 -5.38 14.41 5.72
CA ARG A 97 -5.69 15.75 6.24
C ARG A 97 -5.53 15.75 7.76
N GLU A 98 -5.07 16.88 8.27
CA GLU A 98 -5.06 17.13 9.70
C GLU A 98 -6.46 17.59 10.13
N GLU A 99 -6.97 16.99 11.19
CA GLU A 99 -8.25 17.29 11.82
C GLU A 99 -8.01 17.94 13.20
N PRO A 100 -8.98 18.70 13.72
CA PRO A 100 -8.88 19.30 15.05
C PRO A 100 -8.52 18.27 16.13
N GLY A 101 -7.62 18.66 17.04
CA GLY A 101 -7.22 17.83 18.17
C GLY A 101 -6.18 16.76 17.83
N ASN A 102 -5.27 17.03 16.89
CA ASN A 102 -4.17 16.13 16.51
C ASN A 102 -4.62 14.77 15.95
N HIS A 103 -5.76 14.76 15.26
CA HIS A 103 -6.25 13.58 14.54
C HIS A 103 -5.95 13.72 13.04
N TYR A 104 -5.90 12.61 12.33
CA TYR A 104 -5.75 12.60 10.88
C TYR A 104 -6.93 11.89 10.24
N SER A 105 -7.43 12.47 9.15
CA SER A 105 -8.36 11.80 8.25
C SER A 105 -7.65 11.37 6.97
N ALA A 106 -8.11 10.28 6.37
CA ALA A 106 -7.60 9.75 5.11
C ALA A 106 -8.75 9.64 4.12
N GLU A 107 -8.57 10.15 2.91
CA GLU A 107 -9.56 10.09 1.84
C GLU A 107 -8.94 9.51 0.58
N TYR A 108 -9.63 8.55 -0.04
CA TYR A 108 -9.19 7.95 -1.29
C TYR A 108 -9.43 8.86 -2.49
N ASN A 109 -8.49 8.88 -3.43
CA ASN A 109 -8.62 9.57 -4.72
C ASN A 109 -9.64 8.85 -5.62
N SER A 110 -10.90 9.26 -5.53
CA SER A 110 -12.01 8.66 -6.27
C SER A 110 -11.88 8.74 -7.79
N GLU A 111 -11.05 9.65 -8.33
CA GLU A 111 -10.78 9.79 -9.75
C GLU A 111 -10.14 8.51 -10.33
N LEU A 112 -9.30 7.83 -9.56
CA LEU A 112 -8.68 6.56 -9.94
C LEU A 112 -9.73 5.48 -10.21
N ASN A 113 -10.73 5.37 -9.33
CA ASN A 113 -11.83 4.43 -9.54
C ASN A 113 -12.75 4.87 -10.68
N ARG A 114 -12.94 6.18 -10.90
CA ARG A 114 -13.72 6.69 -12.05
C ARG A 114 -13.10 6.28 -13.40
N ARG A 115 -11.76 6.30 -13.50
CA ARG A 115 -11.04 5.84 -14.69
C ARG A 115 -11.18 4.33 -14.90
N LEU A 116 -10.97 3.54 -13.84
CA LEU A 116 -11.20 2.09 -13.88
C LEU A 116 -12.63 1.76 -14.31
N ASP A 117 -13.62 2.48 -13.79
CA ASP A 117 -15.03 2.31 -14.15
C ASP A 117 -15.32 2.62 -15.61
N THR A 118 -14.66 3.65 -16.15
CA THR A 118 -14.76 4.00 -17.56
C THR A 118 -14.21 2.87 -18.43
N LEU A 119 -13.03 2.32 -18.10
CA LEU A 119 -12.43 1.19 -18.80
C LEU A 119 -13.30 -0.07 -18.70
N LEU A 120 -13.82 -0.38 -17.50
CA LEU A 120 -14.72 -1.50 -17.26
C LEU A 120 -16.04 -1.39 -18.04
N SER A 121 -16.52 -0.17 -18.31
CA SER A 121 -17.75 0.03 -19.09
C SER A 121 -17.57 -0.28 -20.58
N GLN A 122 -16.35 -0.14 -21.09
CA GLN A 122 -16.00 -0.44 -22.49
C GLN A 122 -15.74 -1.94 -22.72
N TYR A 123 -15.62 -2.69 -21.63
CA TYR A 123 -15.27 -4.09 -21.62
C TYR A 123 -16.35 -4.99 -22.24
N LYS A 124 -15.98 -5.80 -23.24
CA LYS A 124 -16.88 -6.72 -23.96
C LYS A 124 -16.43 -8.17 -23.77
N ARG A 125 -17.29 -9.16 -24.04
CA ARG A 125 -16.87 -10.57 -24.14
C ARG A 125 -16.73 -10.92 -25.61
N THR A 126 -15.65 -11.58 -25.99
CA THR A 126 -15.61 -12.28 -27.27
C THR A 126 -16.23 -13.68 -27.09
N GLY A 127 -17.46 -13.88 -27.58
CA GLY A 127 -18.13 -15.20 -27.63
C GLY A 127 -19.58 -15.27 -27.12
N GLY A 128 -20.43 -15.98 -27.89
CA GLY A 128 -21.76 -16.53 -27.54
C GLY A 128 -22.90 -15.56 -27.15
N LYS A 129 -23.96 -15.46 -27.98
CA LYS A 129 -25.14 -14.60 -27.77
C LYS A 129 -25.94 -14.86 -26.48
N ASP A 130 -25.83 -16.05 -25.88
CA ASP A 130 -26.65 -16.48 -24.73
C ASP A 130 -25.91 -16.42 -23.37
N ARG A 131 -24.72 -15.81 -23.31
CA ARG A 131 -23.93 -15.73 -22.07
C ARG A 131 -24.23 -14.45 -21.28
N PRO A 132 -24.24 -14.49 -19.93
CA PRO A 132 -24.40 -13.27 -19.14
C PRO A 132 -23.27 -12.27 -19.45
N PRO A 133 -23.59 -10.98 -19.64
CA PRO A 133 -22.60 -9.98 -20.02
C PRO A 133 -21.53 -9.81 -18.93
N PRO A 134 -20.25 -9.58 -19.29
CA PRO A 134 -19.14 -9.38 -18.34
C PRO A 134 -19.44 -8.34 -17.25
N GLY A 135 -20.19 -7.31 -17.62
CA GLY A 135 -20.64 -6.24 -16.71
C GLY A 135 -21.45 -6.70 -15.49
N LYS A 136 -22.03 -7.91 -15.50
CA LYS A 136 -22.81 -8.42 -14.35
C LYS A 136 -21.98 -9.18 -13.32
N ILE A 137 -20.85 -9.79 -13.71
CA ILE A 137 -20.10 -10.73 -12.85
C ILE A 137 -18.69 -10.21 -12.57
N PHE A 138 -17.86 -10.07 -13.61
CA PHE A 138 -16.48 -9.61 -13.45
C PHE A 138 -16.43 -8.18 -12.93
N THR A 139 -17.11 -7.25 -13.60
CA THR A 139 -17.14 -5.84 -13.19
C THR A 139 -17.68 -5.67 -11.77
N LYS A 140 -18.73 -6.41 -11.41
CA LYS A 140 -19.30 -6.38 -10.05
C LYS A 140 -18.30 -6.87 -9.01
N ARG A 141 -17.62 -7.97 -9.29
CA ARG A 141 -16.62 -8.55 -8.37
C ARG A 141 -15.38 -7.68 -8.27
N PHE A 142 -14.88 -7.18 -9.40
CA PHE A 142 -13.77 -6.22 -9.47
C PHE A 142 -14.06 -5.00 -8.60
N ARG A 143 -15.25 -4.39 -8.73
CA ARG A 143 -15.66 -3.24 -7.92
C ARG A 143 -15.68 -3.58 -6.43
N LYS A 144 -16.32 -4.69 -6.04
CA LYS A 144 -16.37 -5.12 -4.65
C LYS A 144 -14.98 -5.36 -4.05
N GLU A 145 -14.09 -5.99 -4.82
CA GLU A 145 -12.71 -6.22 -4.39
C GLU A 145 -11.93 -4.91 -4.28
N ARG A 146 -12.15 -3.96 -5.18
CA ARG A 146 -11.53 -2.63 -5.12
C ARG A 146 -12.02 -1.80 -3.96
N GLU A 147 -13.32 -1.80 -3.69
CA GLU A 147 -13.90 -1.15 -2.52
C GLU A 147 -13.26 -1.68 -1.24
N TRP A 148 -13.15 -3.01 -1.10
CA TRP A 148 -12.50 -3.63 0.04
C TRP A 148 -11.00 -3.30 0.11
N ILE A 149 -10.25 -3.32 -1.00
CA ILE A 149 -8.82 -2.93 -1.02
C ILE A 149 -8.66 -1.50 -0.53
N VAL A 150 -9.47 -0.57 -1.05
CA VAL A 150 -9.43 0.85 -0.68
C VAL A 150 -9.77 1.03 0.80
N GLU A 151 -10.80 0.36 1.30
CA GLU A 151 -11.16 0.37 2.72
C GLU A 151 -9.99 -0.07 3.61
N GLN A 152 -9.33 -1.18 3.28
CA GLN A 152 -8.18 -1.64 4.07
C GLN A 152 -6.97 -0.71 3.95
N GLN A 153 -6.72 -0.13 2.77
CA GLN A 153 -5.65 0.86 2.59
C GLN A 153 -5.90 2.11 3.44
N LEU A 154 -7.15 2.58 3.54
CA LEU A 154 -7.51 3.70 4.40
C LEU A 154 -7.25 3.38 5.88
N HIS A 155 -7.65 2.19 6.36
CA HIS A 155 -7.35 1.75 7.73
C HIS A 155 -5.84 1.68 8.01
N ILE A 156 -5.06 1.15 7.06
CA ILE A 156 -3.60 1.10 7.20
C ILE A 156 -3.01 2.51 7.28
N VAL A 157 -3.43 3.42 6.38
CA VAL A 157 -2.92 4.81 6.38
C VAL A 157 -3.30 5.54 7.67
N GLN A 158 -4.52 5.38 8.16
CA GLN A 158 -4.95 5.95 9.45
C GLN A 158 -4.04 5.46 10.59
N TYR A 159 -3.82 4.16 10.68
CA TYR A 159 -2.92 3.57 11.67
C TYR A 159 -1.49 4.10 11.57
N LEU A 160 -0.95 4.22 10.35
CA LEU A 160 0.38 4.77 10.12
C LEU A 160 0.45 6.24 10.56
N CYS A 161 -0.57 7.05 10.27
CA CYS A 161 -0.63 8.44 10.70
C CYS A 161 -0.68 8.58 12.22
N GLU A 162 -1.45 7.74 12.90
CA GLU A 162 -1.51 7.71 14.37
C GLU A 162 -0.15 7.36 14.98
N LYS A 163 0.51 6.31 14.48
CA LYS A 163 1.82 5.88 14.98
C LYS A 163 2.94 6.87 14.64
N GLN A 164 2.87 7.50 13.47
CA GLN A 164 3.86 8.46 12.99
C GLN A 164 3.49 9.91 13.28
N HIS A 165 2.57 10.17 14.22
CA HIS A 165 2.08 11.51 14.53
C HIS A 165 3.22 12.53 14.76
N ARG A 166 4.26 12.17 15.52
CA ARG A 166 5.41 13.06 15.77
C ARG A 166 6.14 13.42 14.48
N TYR A 167 6.37 12.47 13.59
CA TYR A 167 6.96 12.73 12.28
C TYR A 167 6.08 13.65 11.43
N LEU A 168 4.75 13.46 11.46
CA LEU A 168 3.82 14.31 10.71
C LEU A 168 3.75 15.74 11.24
N GLU A 169 3.97 15.96 12.54
CA GLU A 169 4.07 17.30 13.14
C GLU A 169 5.39 18.01 12.80
N THR A 170 6.52 17.30 12.85
CA THR A 170 7.86 17.91 12.79
C THR A 170 8.52 17.82 11.43
N ASN A 171 8.06 16.90 10.56
CA ASN A 171 8.72 16.47 9.34
C ASN A 171 10.16 15.94 9.55
N ALA A 172 10.57 15.64 10.78
CA ALA A 172 11.91 15.18 11.08
C ALA A 172 12.00 13.65 11.05
N LEU A 173 12.84 13.09 10.19
CA LEU A 173 13.03 11.63 10.04
C LEU A 173 13.44 10.91 11.34
N ILE A 174 13.91 11.66 12.35
CA ILE A 174 14.27 11.11 13.66
C ILE A 174 13.06 10.81 14.54
N ASP A 175 11.91 11.43 14.24
CA ASP A 175 10.66 11.27 14.98
C ASP A 175 9.82 10.10 14.44
N LEU A 176 10.32 9.43 13.39
CA LEU A 176 9.72 8.21 12.88
C LEU A 176 9.86 7.05 13.89
N GLN A 177 8.77 6.34 14.09
CA GLN A 177 8.70 5.16 14.95
C GLN A 177 8.86 3.87 14.14
N TYR A 178 9.43 2.84 14.78
CA TYR A 178 9.54 1.52 14.18
C TYR A 178 8.15 0.87 14.06
N ILE A 179 7.80 0.45 12.84
CA ILE A 179 6.54 -0.23 12.56
C ILE A 179 6.83 -1.40 11.62
N THR A 180 6.29 -2.58 11.93
CA THR A 180 6.37 -3.77 11.08
C THR A 180 5.04 -4.04 10.38
N GLN A 181 5.10 -4.82 9.29
CA GLN A 181 3.89 -5.35 8.66
C GLN A 181 3.07 -6.25 9.60
N HIS A 182 3.70 -6.85 10.62
CA HIS A 182 3.00 -7.60 11.66
C HIS A 182 2.16 -6.65 12.53
N ASP A 183 2.73 -5.54 12.96
CA ASP A 183 1.99 -4.54 13.77
C ASP A 183 0.79 -3.99 12.99
N ILE A 184 0.95 -3.75 11.69
CA ILE A 184 -0.16 -3.35 10.82
C ILE A 184 -1.18 -4.49 10.69
N GLY A 185 -0.70 -5.72 10.47
CA GLY A 185 -1.54 -6.91 10.31
C GLY A 185 -2.40 -7.21 11.53
N ASP A 186 -1.85 -7.07 12.73
CA ASP A 186 -2.56 -7.20 14.00
C ASP A 186 -3.66 -6.15 14.14
N ASN A 187 -3.42 -4.92 13.66
CA ASN A 187 -4.41 -3.84 13.71
C ASN A 187 -5.60 -4.08 12.77
N ILE A 188 -5.35 -4.61 11.57
CA ILE A 188 -6.41 -4.85 10.57
C ILE A 188 -6.92 -6.30 10.52
N ASP A 189 -6.43 -7.19 11.38
CA ASP A 189 -6.71 -8.64 11.40
C ASP A 189 -6.39 -9.36 10.07
N TYR A 190 -5.22 -9.06 9.48
CA TYR A 190 -4.74 -9.70 8.25
C TYR A 190 -3.28 -10.13 8.34
N SER A 191 -2.92 -11.15 7.55
CA SER A 191 -1.52 -11.64 7.51
C SER A 191 -0.55 -10.62 6.92
N ASN A 192 0.73 -10.71 7.29
CA ASN A 192 1.80 -9.88 6.72
C ASN A 192 1.82 -9.90 5.18
N SER A 193 1.53 -11.06 4.56
CA SER A 193 1.49 -11.17 3.11
C SER A 193 0.34 -10.39 2.48
N THR A 194 -0.78 -10.22 3.20
CA THR A 194 -1.91 -9.39 2.78
C THR A 194 -1.55 -7.92 2.93
N VAL A 195 -1.01 -7.51 4.08
CA VAL A 195 -0.53 -6.14 4.32
C VAL A 195 0.48 -5.72 3.26
N SER A 196 1.46 -6.56 2.97
CA SER A 196 2.47 -6.29 1.94
C SER A 196 1.85 -6.06 0.55
N ARG A 197 0.74 -6.72 0.22
CA ARG A 197 0.05 -6.54 -1.06
C ARG A 197 -0.75 -5.25 -1.08
N LEU A 198 -1.44 -4.93 0.01
CA LEU A 198 -2.22 -3.70 0.16
C LEU A 198 -1.34 -2.44 0.17
N MET A 199 -0.14 -2.55 0.76
CA MET A 199 0.84 -1.45 0.82
C MET A 199 1.60 -1.26 -0.49
N ASN A 200 1.70 -2.28 -1.34
CA ASN A 200 2.55 -2.26 -2.52
C ASN A 200 2.20 -1.10 -3.46
N ASN A 201 3.17 -0.20 -3.67
CA ASN A 201 3.02 1.01 -4.48
C ASN A 201 1.88 1.94 -3.99
N LEU A 202 1.50 1.87 -2.72
CA LEU A 202 0.49 2.75 -2.15
C LEU A 202 1.09 4.14 -1.92
N THR A 203 0.56 5.15 -2.58
CA THR A 203 1.00 6.54 -2.40
C THR A 203 0.01 7.35 -1.61
N ILE A 204 0.56 8.14 -0.69
CA ILE A 204 -0.18 9.04 0.18
C ILE A 204 0.35 10.45 0.04
N GLN A 205 -0.55 11.42 0.06
CA GLN A 205 -0.20 12.83 0.22
C GLN A 205 -0.35 13.21 1.68
N LEU A 206 0.74 13.64 2.31
CA LEU A 206 0.78 14.10 3.69
C LEU A 206 0.10 15.48 3.83
N PRO A 207 -0.24 15.91 5.07
CA PRO A 207 -0.87 17.22 5.31
C PRO A 207 -0.06 18.42 4.76
N ASP A 208 1.26 18.32 4.76
CA ASP A 208 2.18 19.33 4.21
C ASP A 208 2.25 19.36 2.67
N GLY A 209 1.52 18.47 2.01
CA GLY A 209 1.48 18.33 0.55
C GLY A 209 2.54 17.40 -0.02
N LYS A 210 3.46 16.86 0.78
CA LYS A 210 4.46 15.89 0.30
C LYS A 210 3.77 14.58 -0.09
N ILE A 211 4.06 14.09 -1.30
CA ILE A 211 3.59 12.77 -1.76
C ILE A 211 4.70 11.76 -1.51
N ILE A 212 4.37 10.68 -0.81
CA ILE A 212 5.30 9.59 -0.45
C ILE A 212 4.68 8.23 -0.73
N PHE A 213 5.52 7.20 -0.76
CA PHE A 213 5.04 5.83 -0.62
C PHE A 213 4.72 5.55 0.85
N ALA A 214 3.63 4.83 1.11
CA ALA A 214 3.20 4.49 2.47
C ALA A 214 4.27 3.67 3.21
N GLU A 215 5.09 2.90 2.49
CA GLU A 215 6.24 2.17 3.04
C GLU A 215 7.27 3.09 3.71
N GLU A 216 7.37 4.36 3.33
CA GLU A 216 8.25 5.35 3.99
C GLU A 216 7.82 5.64 5.43
N LEU A 217 6.55 5.40 5.79
CA LEU A 217 6.03 5.46 7.15
C LEU A 217 6.21 4.15 7.94
N THR A 218 6.84 3.13 7.33
CA THR A 218 7.15 1.84 7.97
C THR A 218 8.67 1.61 8.03
N PRO A 219 9.43 2.49 8.68
CA PRO A 219 10.88 2.40 8.69
C PRO A 219 11.35 1.17 9.47
N ASP A 220 12.37 0.51 8.95
CA ASP A 220 13.03 -0.56 9.68
C ASP A 220 14.01 -0.01 10.74
N LYS A 221 14.50 -0.88 11.62
CA LYS A 221 15.46 -0.49 12.66
C LYS A 221 16.77 0.05 12.07
N ASN A 222 17.18 -0.39 10.88
CA ASN A 222 18.44 0.04 10.26
C ASN A 222 18.34 1.49 9.80
N PHE A 223 17.23 1.85 9.16
CA PHE A 223 16.90 3.18 8.70
C PHE A 223 16.86 4.16 9.88
N LEU A 224 16.14 3.82 10.94
CA LEU A 224 16.06 4.66 12.15
C LEU A 224 17.44 4.90 12.79
N ARG A 225 18.24 3.84 12.96
CA ARG A 225 19.60 3.94 13.52
C ARG A 225 20.53 4.80 12.65
N THR A 226 20.43 4.63 11.33
CA THR A 226 21.24 5.39 10.36
C THR A 226 20.87 6.87 10.40
N ASN A 227 19.58 7.19 10.45
CA ASN A 227 19.11 8.58 10.54
C ASN A 227 19.44 9.23 11.89
N ALA A 228 19.39 8.47 12.99
CA ALA A 228 19.84 8.97 14.29
C ALA A 228 21.32 9.36 14.29
N LEU A 229 22.17 8.55 13.65
CA LEU A 229 23.57 8.92 13.47
C LEU A 229 23.73 10.14 12.55
N LYS A 230 23.00 10.23 11.43
CA LYS A 230 23.02 11.43 10.57
C LYS A 230 22.56 12.68 11.31
N TYR A 231 21.58 12.56 12.19
CA TYR A 231 21.15 13.65 13.06
C TYR A 231 22.30 14.08 14.00
N LEU A 232 23.01 13.12 14.62
CA LEU A 232 24.18 13.42 15.45
C LEU A 232 25.35 14.01 14.65
N GLN A 233 25.45 13.80 13.34
CA GLN A 233 26.44 14.49 12.49
C GLN A 233 26.20 15.99 12.40
N GLN A 234 24.99 16.46 12.72
CA GLN A 234 24.66 17.89 12.74
C GLN A 234 25.04 18.56 14.07
N ASP A 235 25.37 17.79 15.11
CA ASP A 235 25.79 18.29 16.42
C ASP A 235 27.32 18.51 16.43
N PRO A 236 27.80 19.77 16.54
CA PRO A 236 29.24 20.09 16.54
C PRO A 236 30.04 19.45 17.70
N GLN A 237 29.36 19.02 18.77
CA GLN A 237 29.97 18.28 19.87
C GLN A 237 30.27 16.83 19.48
N CYS A 238 29.47 16.27 18.56
CA CYS A 238 29.58 14.89 18.11
C CYS A 238 30.40 14.77 16.82
N TYR A 239 30.29 15.73 15.91
CA TYR A 239 30.87 15.67 14.57
C TYR A 239 31.35 17.04 14.10
N GLU A 240 32.56 17.11 13.54
CA GLU A 240 33.12 18.33 12.98
C GLU A 240 34.16 18.00 11.91
N ASN A 241 34.29 18.84 10.88
CA ASN A 241 35.32 18.71 9.85
C ASN A 241 35.34 17.30 9.20
N GLY A 242 34.17 16.71 8.98
CA GLY A 242 34.02 15.38 8.38
C GLY A 242 34.43 14.21 9.28
N LYS A 243 34.54 14.43 10.60
CA LYS A 243 35.02 13.41 11.55
C LYS A 243 34.22 13.40 12.84
N TRP A 244 34.02 12.19 13.37
CA TRP A 244 33.43 11.97 14.68
C TRP A 244 34.39 12.38 15.79
N LYS A 245 33.96 13.28 16.68
CA LYS A 245 34.69 13.73 17.88
C LYS A 245 34.54 12.79 19.07
N VAL A 246 33.51 11.95 19.04
CA VAL A 246 33.16 11.03 20.13
C VAL A 246 33.50 9.58 19.75
N SER A 247 33.85 8.78 20.76
CA SER A 247 34.10 7.35 20.56
C SER A 247 32.81 6.58 20.29
N ASP A 248 32.92 5.40 19.68
CA ASP A 248 31.76 4.52 19.43
C ASP A 248 31.01 4.14 20.73
N ARG A 249 31.74 4.04 21.85
CA ARG A 249 31.14 3.81 23.17
C ARG A 249 30.26 4.99 23.57
N LYS A 250 30.76 6.22 23.41
CA LYS A 250 30.00 7.42 23.75
C LYS A 250 28.81 7.63 22.82
N LEU A 251 28.96 7.33 21.52
CA LEU A 251 27.84 7.35 20.56
C LEU A 251 26.76 6.35 20.92
N ARG A 252 27.12 5.12 21.30
CA ARG A 252 26.16 4.14 21.82
C ARG A 252 25.36 4.74 22.97
N ASP A 253 26.04 5.30 23.97
CA ASP A 253 25.38 5.84 25.15
C ASP A 253 24.45 7.01 24.79
N ILE A 254 24.83 7.86 23.83
CA ILE A 254 23.98 8.95 23.31
C ILE A 254 22.75 8.38 22.57
N LEU A 255 22.93 7.35 21.74
CA LEU A 255 21.83 6.75 20.98
C LEU A 255 20.81 6.05 21.88
N GLU A 256 21.27 5.39 22.93
CA GLU A 256 20.42 4.80 23.96
C GLU A 256 19.67 5.88 24.75
N GLN A 257 20.37 6.93 25.21
CA GLN A 257 19.78 7.99 26.03
C GLN A 257 18.82 8.90 25.26
N LYS A 258 19.16 9.30 24.03
CA LYS A 258 18.35 10.24 23.24
C LYS A 258 17.25 9.58 22.44
N PHE A 259 17.48 8.36 21.95
CA PHE A 259 16.58 7.70 20.99
C PHE A 259 16.12 6.30 21.43
N GLY A 260 16.56 5.82 22.60
CA GLY A 260 16.17 4.51 23.12
C GLY A 260 16.76 3.32 22.36
N PHE A 261 17.79 3.53 21.53
CA PHE A 261 18.39 2.44 20.76
C PHE A 261 19.43 1.67 21.59
N ASP A 262 19.05 0.51 22.13
CA ASP A 262 20.01 -0.45 22.68
C ASP A 262 20.73 -1.18 21.53
N ILE A 263 21.98 -0.77 21.27
CA ILE A 263 22.84 -1.36 20.23
C ILE A 263 24.27 -1.59 20.71
N SER A 264 24.92 -2.59 20.13
CA SER A 264 26.31 -2.88 20.47
C SER A 264 27.28 -1.81 19.94
N ARG A 265 28.42 -1.65 20.59
CA ARG A 265 29.52 -0.80 20.09
C ARG A 265 29.95 -1.19 18.67
N ARG A 266 29.99 -2.49 18.34
CA ARG A 266 30.36 -2.98 17.00
C ARG A 266 29.34 -2.55 15.95
N THR A 267 28.06 -2.55 16.31
CA THR A 267 26.95 -2.07 15.49
C THR A 267 27.06 -0.58 15.21
N VAL A 268 27.39 0.23 16.23
CA VAL A 268 27.68 1.67 16.05
C VAL A 268 28.81 1.88 15.05
N ALA A 269 29.94 1.18 15.22
CA ALA A 269 31.08 1.30 14.32
C ALA A 269 30.73 0.93 12.87
N TYR A 270 29.92 -0.13 12.66
CA TYR A 270 29.41 -0.52 11.35
C TYR A 270 28.62 0.61 10.68
N TYR A 271 27.59 1.14 11.35
CA TYR A 271 26.77 2.20 10.76
C TYR A 271 27.54 3.51 10.59
N ARG A 272 28.47 3.82 11.50
CA ARG A 272 29.34 4.98 11.39
C ARG A 272 30.13 4.95 10.09
N ASN A 273 30.75 3.81 9.77
CA ASN A 273 31.49 3.63 8.52
C ASN A 273 30.60 3.70 7.27
N MET A 274 29.32 3.34 7.38
CA MET A 274 28.37 3.38 6.28
C MET A 274 27.96 4.81 5.87
N ILE A 275 28.06 5.78 6.79
CA ILE A 275 27.62 7.18 6.57
C ILE A 275 28.76 8.21 6.65
N SER A 276 30.00 7.76 6.83
CA SER A 276 31.18 8.62 6.89
C SER A 276 31.68 8.99 5.51
#